data_AF-A0A7V8QM86-F1
#
_entry.id   AF-A0A7V8QM86-F1
#
_cell.length_a   1.000
_cell.length_b   1.000
_cell.length_c   1.000
_cell.angle_alpha   90.00
_cell.angle_beta   90.00
_cell.angle_gamma   90.00
#
_symmetry.space_group_name_H-M   'P 1'
#
loop_
_entity.id
_entity.type
_entity.pdbx_description
1 polymer ?
#
loop_
_entity_poly.entity_id
_entity_poly.type
_entity_poly.pdbx_seq_one_letter_code
_entity_poly.pdbx_strand_id
1 'polypeptide(L)'
;MSDDERLAQGRQRLAAAVRAVADDPGLDVAFDRQSPALDGQGAHLPAPRGLPEGAAWLNWRVLGDRVGALHRFPPPLRVPVPDEGRRAVFDALWQARSEILAGRALPGVRRNLERWLAGHWAEDAGLDMLPLPERLRLSVHRAAGACRLPDS
;
A
#
# COMPACT_ATOMS: atom_id res chain seq x y z
N MET A 1 10.34 -21.85 -18.17
CA MET A 1 9.48 -21.46 -17.05
C MET A 1 8.25 -20.80 -17.64
N SER A 2 7.07 -21.37 -17.43
CA SER A 2 5.80 -20.85 -17.99
C SER A 2 5.41 -19.52 -17.32
N ASP A 3 4.49 -18.77 -17.93
CA ASP A 3 4.00 -17.53 -17.33
C ASP A 3 3.24 -17.78 -16.02
N ASP A 4 2.57 -18.93 -15.89
CA ASP A 4 1.92 -19.35 -14.64
C ASP A 4 2.94 -19.60 -13.52
N GLU A 5 4.08 -20.23 -13.83
CA GLU A 5 5.18 -20.45 -12.89
C GLU A 5 5.82 -19.11 -12.47
N ARG A 6 6.02 -18.19 -13.43
CA ARG A 6 6.53 -16.83 -13.16
C ARG A 6 5.58 -16.04 -12.28
N LEU A 7 4.29 -16.12 -12.55
CA LEU A 7 3.26 -15.44 -11.76
C LEU A 7 3.17 -16.01 -10.35
N ALA A 8 3.24 -17.34 -10.19
CA ALA A 8 3.29 -17.99 -8.88
C ALA A 8 4.53 -17.57 -8.08
N GLN A 9 5.71 -17.55 -8.72
CA GLN A 9 6.95 -17.07 -8.10
C GLN A 9 6.84 -15.58 -7.70
N GLY A 10 6.24 -14.75 -8.55
CA GLY A 10 5.98 -13.34 -8.25
C GLY A 10 5.12 -13.17 -6.99
N ARG A 11 4.00 -13.90 -6.89
CA ARG A 11 3.12 -13.90 -5.70
C ARG A 11 3.87 -14.36 -4.44
N GLN A 12 4.67 -15.42 -4.52
CA GLN A 12 5.47 -15.89 -3.38
C GLN A 12 6.46 -14.82 -2.88
N ARG A 13 7.18 -14.17 -3.80
CA ARG A 13 8.11 -13.08 -3.47
C ARG A 13 7.38 -11.89 -2.86
N LEU A 14 6.18 -11.58 -3.35
CA LEU A 14 5.36 -10.50 -2.82
C LEU A 14 4.84 -10.82 -1.41
N ALA A 15 4.43 -12.06 -1.15
CA ALA A 15 4.01 -12.49 0.18
C ALA A 15 5.17 -12.43 1.19
N ALA A 16 6.36 -12.90 0.80
CA ALA A 16 7.56 -12.78 1.62
C ALA A 16 7.90 -11.32 1.94
N ALA A 17 7.73 -10.43 0.96
CA ALA A 17 7.91 -9.01 1.13
C ALA A 17 6.92 -8.38 2.13
N VAL A 18 5.63 -8.75 2.05
CA VAL A 18 4.59 -8.26 2.97
C VAL A 18 4.94 -8.67 4.40
N ARG A 19 5.27 -9.95 4.62
CA ARG A 19 5.70 -10.48 5.92
C ARG A 19 6.90 -9.74 6.50
N ALA A 20 7.90 -9.45 5.66
CA ALA A 20 9.08 -8.70 6.06
C ALA A 20 8.76 -7.25 6.47
N VAL A 21 7.84 -6.58 5.76
CA VAL A 21 7.39 -5.23 6.14
C VAL A 21 6.55 -5.26 7.41
N ALA A 22 5.68 -6.27 7.53
CA ALA A 22 4.81 -6.52 8.68
C ALA A 22 5.59 -6.91 9.95
N ASP A 23 6.87 -7.27 9.81
CA ASP A 23 7.70 -7.84 10.89
C ASP A 23 7.09 -9.12 11.49
N ASP A 24 6.40 -9.89 10.65
CA ASP A 24 5.68 -11.10 11.03
C ASP A 24 5.85 -12.18 9.93
N PRO A 25 6.72 -13.19 10.14
CA PRO A 25 6.90 -14.29 9.19
C PRO A 25 5.71 -15.26 9.14
N GLY A 26 4.84 -15.25 10.16
CA GLY A 26 3.65 -16.11 10.25
C GLY A 26 2.39 -15.50 9.63
N LEU A 27 2.43 -14.21 9.27
CA LEU A 27 1.29 -13.52 8.65
C LEU A 27 0.82 -14.25 7.39
N ASP A 28 -0.46 -14.64 7.35
CA ASP A 28 -1.05 -15.19 6.14
C ASP A 28 -1.21 -14.09 5.08
N VAL A 29 -0.88 -14.42 3.84
CA VAL A 29 -0.94 -13.48 2.71
C VAL A 29 -1.68 -14.14 1.56
N ALA A 30 -2.92 -13.69 1.34
CA ALA A 30 -3.80 -14.19 0.32
C ALA A 30 -3.81 -13.26 -0.91
N PHE A 31 -4.00 -13.86 -2.09
CA PHE A 31 -4.20 -13.15 -3.35
C PHE A 31 -5.61 -13.44 -3.87
N ASP A 32 -6.50 -12.46 -3.81
CA ASP A 32 -7.91 -12.61 -4.17
C ASP A 32 -8.40 -11.45 -5.06
N ARG A 33 -9.72 -11.29 -5.20
CA ARG A 33 -10.33 -10.22 -6.01
C ARG A 33 -10.68 -8.98 -5.19
N GLN A 34 -10.29 -8.92 -3.92
CA GLN A 34 -10.61 -7.83 -3.02
C GLN A 34 -9.58 -6.71 -3.12
N SER A 35 -9.97 -5.55 -2.57
CA SER A 35 -9.03 -4.45 -2.37
C SER A 35 -8.00 -4.82 -1.30
N PRO A 36 -6.79 -4.25 -1.34
CA PRO A 36 -5.77 -4.45 -0.31
C PRO A 36 -6.34 -4.19 1.08
N ALA A 37 -6.28 -5.19 1.95
CA ALA A 37 -6.88 -5.13 3.27
C ALA A 37 -6.12 -5.98 4.29
N LEU A 38 -6.34 -5.67 5.56
CA LEU A 38 -5.93 -6.48 6.70
C LEU A 38 -7.18 -6.83 7.50
N ASP A 39 -7.39 -8.11 7.77
CA ASP A 39 -8.51 -8.57 8.58
C ASP A 39 -8.07 -9.61 9.64
N GLY A 40 -9.01 -10.38 10.18
CA GLY A 40 -8.72 -11.42 11.17
C GLY A 40 -8.08 -12.69 10.60
N GLN A 41 -8.07 -12.86 9.28
CA GLN A 41 -7.45 -13.99 8.58
C GLN A 41 -6.04 -13.66 8.09
N GLY A 42 -5.79 -12.40 7.71
CA GLY A 42 -4.44 -11.95 7.38
C GLY A 42 -4.41 -10.76 6.43
N ALA A 43 -3.37 -10.71 5.60
CA ALA A 43 -3.18 -9.70 4.58
C ALA A 43 -3.76 -10.16 3.24
N HIS A 44 -4.62 -9.34 2.65
CA HIS A 44 -5.26 -9.61 1.37
C HIS A 44 -4.73 -8.65 0.31
N LEU A 45 -4.37 -9.19 -0.86
CA LEU A 45 -3.89 -8.42 -2.01
C LEU A 45 -4.64 -8.82 -3.29
N PRO A 46 -4.85 -7.88 -4.23
CA PRO A 46 -5.45 -8.20 -5.51
C PRO A 46 -4.54 -9.13 -6.33
N ALA A 47 -5.09 -10.24 -6.80
CA ALA A 47 -4.40 -11.15 -7.69
C ALA A 47 -4.11 -10.47 -9.05
N PRO A 48 -2.87 -10.51 -9.56
CA PRO A 48 -2.59 -10.05 -10.92
C PRO A 48 -3.37 -10.89 -11.94
N ARG A 49 -4.03 -10.23 -12.91
CA ARG A 49 -4.84 -10.91 -13.96
C ARG A 49 -4.00 -11.54 -15.08
N GLY A 50 -2.69 -11.34 -15.05
CA GLY A 50 -1.69 -11.85 -15.99
C GLY A 50 -0.31 -11.52 -15.44
N LEU A 51 0.75 -11.94 -16.14
CA LEU A 51 2.11 -11.66 -15.71
C LEU A 51 2.41 -10.15 -15.88
N PRO A 52 2.66 -9.41 -14.79
CA PRO A 52 3.10 -8.02 -14.90
C PRO A 52 4.51 -7.95 -15.50
N GLU A 53 4.69 -7.09 -16.49
CA GLU A 53 5.99 -6.88 -17.13
C GLU A 53 6.78 -5.75 -16.46
N GLY A 54 8.10 -5.91 -16.38
CA GLY A 54 9.03 -4.88 -15.93
C GLY A 54 8.62 -4.22 -14.60
N ALA A 55 8.43 -2.90 -14.65
CA ALA A 55 8.10 -2.08 -13.48
C ALA A 55 6.66 -2.25 -12.97
N ALA A 56 5.78 -2.96 -13.68
CA ALA A 56 4.37 -3.10 -13.30
C ALA A 56 4.20 -3.80 -11.93
N TRP A 57 5.13 -4.67 -11.53
CA TRP A 57 5.16 -5.27 -10.20
C TRP A 57 5.25 -4.27 -9.05
N LEU A 58 5.70 -3.03 -9.33
CA LEU A 58 5.74 -1.96 -8.34
C LEU A 58 4.35 -1.65 -7.77
N ASN A 59 3.28 -1.75 -8.57
CA ASN A 59 1.91 -1.52 -8.10
C ASN A 59 1.57 -2.49 -6.96
N TRP A 60 1.72 -3.79 -7.19
CA TRP A 60 1.50 -4.81 -6.17
C TRP A 60 2.45 -4.66 -4.99
N ARG A 61 3.73 -4.33 -5.25
CA ARG A 61 4.70 -4.12 -4.17
C ARG A 61 4.26 -3.02 -3.22
N VAL A 62 3.81 -1.88 -3.75
CA VAL A 62 3.30 -0.78 -2.91
C VAL A 62 2.09 -1.24 -2.13
N LEU A 63 1.12 -1.91 -2.76
CA LEU A 63 -0.06 -2.44 -2.04
C LEU A 63 0.33 -3.39 -0.90
N GLY A 64 1.31 -4.27 -1.13
CA GLY A 64 1.85 -5.14 -0.09
C GLY A 64 2.54 -4.38 1.04
N ASP A 65 3.35 -3.36 0.71
CA ASP A 65 3.99 -2.49 1.69
C ASP A 65 2.93 -1.73 2.53
N ARG A 66 1.81 -1.30 1.92
CA ARG A 66 0.70 -0.62 2.62
C ARG A 66 0.06 -1.52 3.69
N VAL A 67 -0.26 -2.75 3.33
CA VAL A 67 -0.89 -3.72 4.24
C VAL A 67 0.09 -4.14 5.34
N GLY A 68 1.36 -4.41 4.99
CA GLY A 68 2.39 -4.71 5.98
C GLY A 68 2.64 -3.56 6.95
N ALA A 69 2.62 -2.31 6.47
CA ALA A 69 2.78 -1.14 7.32
C ALA A 69 1.63 -0.98 8.31
N LEU A 70 0.38 -1.22 7.88
CA LEU A 70 -0.78 -1.23 8.79
C LEU A 70 -0.66 -2.31 9.86
N HIS A 71 -0.21 -3.51 9.49
CA HIS A 71 0.00 -4.60 10.44
C HIS A 71 1.06 -4.23 11.50
N ARG A 72 2.21 -3.72 11.05
CA ARG A 72 3.33 -3.39 11.94
C ARG A 72 3.07 -2.16 12.81
N PHE A 73 2.39 -1.15 12.26
CA PHE A 73 2.13 0.12 12.92
C PHE A 73 0.62 0.39 12.97
N PRO A 74 -0.16 -0.38 13.73
CA PRO A 74 -1.61 -0.25 13.74
C PRO A 74 -2.05 1.12 14.30
N PRO A 75 -3.27 1.57 13.96
CA PRO A 75 -3.85 2.76 14.55
C PRO A 75 -4.05 2.57 16.06
N PRO A 76 -3.78 3.60 16.89
CA PRO A 76 -3.74 3.46 18.35
C PRO A 76 -5.10 3.17 19.01
N LEU A 77 -6.24 3.38 18.31
CA LEU A 77 -7.59 3.00 18.77
C LEU A 77 -8.51 2.81 17.55
N ARG A 78 -9.39 1.79 17.58
CA ARG A 78 -10.57 1.76 16.70
C ARG A 78 -11.63 2.68 17.31
N VAL A 79 -11.54 3.97 17.04
CA VAL A 79 -12.65 4.88 17.35
C VAL A 79 -13.82 4.45 16.45
N PRO A 80 -14.98 4.04 16.99
CA PRO A 80 -16.12 3.72 16.16
C PRO A 80 -16.56 5.00 15.44
N VAL A 81 -16.37 5.02 14.11
CA VAL A 81 -16.84 6.10 13.26
C VAL A 81 -18.18 5.66 12.66
N PRO A 82 -19.31 6.27 13.06
CA PRO A 82 -20.65 5.79 12.72
C PRO A 82 -21.05 6.01 11.25
N ASP A 83 -20.22 6.67 10.45
CA ASP A 83 -20.51 7.08 9.08
C ASP A 83 -19.40 6.56 8.15
N GLU A 84 -19.77 5.82 7.11
CA GLU A 84 -18.85 5.17 6.17
C GLU A 84 -17.95 6.17 5.43
N GLY A 85 -18.49 7.34 5.06
CA GLY A 85 -17.71 8.40 4.42
C GLY A 85 -16.66 8.98 5.37
N ARG A 86 -17.04 9.18 6.63
CA ARG A 86 -16.09 9.61 7.68
C ARG A 86 -15.05 8.51 7.95
N ARG A 87 -15.45 7.24 7.98
CA ARG A 87 -14.56 6.09 8.20
C ARG A 87 -13.43 6.04 7.18
N ALA A 88 -13.73 6.20 5.89
CA ALA A 88 -12.74 6.17 4.81
C ALA A 88 -11.68 7.27 4.97
N VAL A 89 -12.07 8.46 5.43
CA VAL A 89 -11.14 9.56 5.72
C VAL A 89 -10.19 9.21 6.86
N PHE A 90 -10.71 8.69 7.97
CA PHE A 90 -9.87 8.27 9.11
C PHE A 90 -8.94 7.13 8.72
N ASP A 91 -9.43 6.13 7.99
CA ASP A 91 -8.62 5.00 7.52
C ASP A 91 -7.47 5.48 6.62
N ALA A 92 -7.71 6.46 5.74
CA ALA A 92 -6.66 7.05 4.91
C ALA A 92 -5.60 7.82 5.73
N LEU A 93 -6.01 8.54 6.78
CA LEU A 93 -5.07 9.21 7.69
C LEU A 93 -4.24 8.19 8.49
N TRP A 94 -4.86 7.11 8.95
CA TRP A 94 -4.17 6.02 9.62
C TRP A 94 -3.20 5.29 8.69
N GLN A 95 -3.61 5.04 7.45
CA GLN A 95 -2.74 4.50 6.43
C GLN A 95 -1.51 5.40 6.21
N ALA A 96 -1.70 6.72 6.06
CA ALA A 96 -0.58 7.65 5.89
C ALA A 96 0.39 7.58 7.08
N ARG A 97 -0.13 7.59 8.31
CA ARG A 97 0.69 7.45 9.52
C ARG A 97 1.51 6.16 9.50
N SER A 98 0.88 5.02 9.24
CA SER A 98 1.55 3.72 9.22
C SER A 98 2.62 3.64 8.14
N GLU A 99 2.34 4.17 6.94
CA GLU A 99 3.31 4.26 5.84
C GLU A 99 4.49 5.18 6.16
N ILE A 100 4.27 6.29 6.86
CA ILE A 100 5.35 7.20 7.29
C ILE A 100 6.25 6.51 8.32
N LEU A 101 5.67 5.83 9.30
CA LEU A 101 6.43 5.07 10.31
C LEU A 101 7.22 3.93 9.65
N ALA A 102 6.57 3.18 8.75
CA ALA A 102 7.22 2.14 7.98
C ALA A 102 8.31 2.69 7.07
N GLY A 103 8.11 3.81 6.39
CA GLY A 103 9.11 4.45 5.53
C GLY A 103 10.33 4.97 6.28
N ARG A 104 10.15 5.37 7.55
CA ARG A 104 11.26 5.73 8.46
C ARG A 104 12.04 4.50 8.92
N ALA A 105 11.34 3.42 9.28
CA ALA A 105 11.97 2.17 9.71
C ALA A 105 12.60 1.39 8.54
N LEU A 106 12.00 1.47 7.36
CA LEU A 106 12.31 0.70 6.16
C LEU A 106 12.40 1.65 4.95
N PRO A 107 13.58 2.22 4.66
CA PRO A 107 13.76 3.17 3.55
C PRO A 107 13.32 2.64 2.18
N GLY A 108 13.35 1.30 2.00
CA GLY A 108 12.84 0.63 0.80
C GLY A 108 11.34 0.84 0.57
N VAL A 109 10.53 0.86 1.64
CA VAL A 109 9.08 1.12 1.56
C VAL A 109 8.82 2.53 1.06
N ARG A 110 9.51 3.52 1.62
CA ARG A 110 9.43 4.92 1.16
C ARG A 110 9.80 5.04 -0.32
N ARG A 111 10.92 4.43 -0.73
CA ARG A 111 11.39 4.47 -2.12
C ARG A 111 10.39 3.82 -3.09
N ASN A 112 9.73 2.73 -2.70
CA ASN A 112 8.71 2.09 -3.54
C ASN A 112 7.52 3.02 -3.74
N LEU A 113 7.04 3.66 -2.68
CA LEU A 113 5.94 4.63 -2.74
C LEU A 113 6.32 5.84 -3.62
N GLU A 114 7.49 6.44 -3.42
CA GLU A 114 7.97 7.58 -4.23
C GLU A 114 8.03 7.23 -5.73
N ARG A 115 8.59 6.06 -6.09
CA ARG A 115 8.64 5.60 -7.48
C ARG A 115 7.27 5.35 -8.08
N TRP A 116 6.35 4.79 -7.29
CA TRP A 116 4.99 4.51 -7.75
C TRP A 116 4.23 5.80 -8.03
N LEU A 117 4.34 6.76 -7.13
CA LEU A 117 3.70 8.05 -7.30
C LEU A 117 4.29 8.81 -8.50
N ALA A 118 5.61 8.83 -8.66
CA ALA A 118 6.27 9.46 -9.81
C ALA A 118 5.76 8.91 -11.16
N GLY A 119 5.44 7.62 -11.24
CA GLY A 119 4.80 7.02 -12.42
C GLY A 119 3.34 7.44 -12.60
N HIS A 120 2.55 7.49 -11.52
CA HIS A 120 1.12 7.81 -11.58
C HIS A 120 0.83 9.28 -11.91
N TRP A 121 1.73 10.21 -11.57
CA TRP A 121 1.55 11.63 -11.89
C TRP A 121 2.05 12.02 -13.28
N ALA A 122 2.88 11.19 -13.92
CA ALA A 122 3.27 11.41 -15.31
C ALA A 122 2.11 11.15 -16.30
N GLU A 123 1.00 10.58 -15.83
CA GLU A 123 -0.19 10.23 -16.61
C GLU A 123 -1.39 11.18 -16.39
N ASP A 124 -1.16 12.44 -15.99
CA ASP A 124 -2.13 13.57 -15.98
C ASP A 124 -3.31 13.53 -14.98
N ALA A 125 -3.23 12.79 -13.87
CA ALA A 125 -4.17 12.95 -12.76
C ALA A 125 -3.61 13.91 -11.68
N GLY A 126 -4.03 15.17 -11.72
CA GLY A 126 -3.81 16.12 -10.62
C GLY A 126 -4.44 15.61 -9.32
N LEU A 127 -3.94 16.07 -8.16
CA LEU A 127 -4.44 15.62 -6.84
C LEU A 127 -5.97 15.76 -6.73
N ASP A 128 -6.57 16.77 -7.34
CA ASP A 128 -8.01 17.01 -7.28
C ASP A 128 -8.88 15.96 -7.98
N MET A 129 -8.31 15.13 -8.84
CA MET A 129 -9.00 14.02 -9.50
C MET A 129 -9.10 12.76 -8.63
N LEU A 130 -8.34 12.71 -7.52
CA LEU A 130 -8.36 11.58 -6.59
C LEU A 130 -9.53 11.70 -5.60
N PRO A 131 -10.13 10.57 -5.16
CA PRO A 131 -11.08 10.59 -4.05
C PRO A 131 -10.48 11.27 -2.81
N LEU A 132 -11.31 12.00 -2.06
CA LEU A 132 -10.88 12.76 -0.87
C LEU A 132 -9.98 11.95 0.09
N PRO A 133 -10.27 10.68 0.44
CA PRO A 133 -9.38 9.89 1.31
C PRO A 133 -7.96 9.78 0.75
N GLU A 134 -7.80 9.48 -0.54
CA GLU A 134 -6.48 9.34 -1.16
C GLU A 134 -5.74 10.68 -1.23
N ARG A 135 -6.47 11.78 -1.51
CA ARG A 135 -5.92 13.15 -1.46
C ARG A 135 -5.36 13.48 -0.08
N LEU A 136 -6.11 13.16 0.98
CA LEU A 136 -5.69 13.41 2.35
C LEU A 136 -4.47 12.55 2.72
N ARG A 137 -4.47 11.26 2.35
CA ARG A 137 -3.33 10.36 2.57
C ARG A 137 -2.04 10.95 1.99
N LEU A 138 -2.09 11.38 0.72
CA LEU A 138 -0.94 11.99 0.05
C LEU A 138 -0.56 13.34 0.65
N SER A 139 -1.53 14.19 0.99
CA SER A 139 -1.28 15.49 1.63
C SER A 139 -0.50 15.35 2.94
N VAL A 140 -0.83 14.33 3.75
CA VAL A 140 -0.10 14.02 4.99
C VAL A 140 1.35 13.59 4.67
N HIS A 141 1.56 12.75 3.66
CA HIS A 141 2.91 12.38 3.20
C HIS A 141 3.75 13.59 2.79
N ARG A 142 3.14 14.55 2.07
CA ARG A 142 3.80 15.81 1.68
C ARG A 142 4.18 16.64 2.91
N ALA A 143 3.22 16.88 3.79
CA ALA A 143 3.42 17.69 4.99
C ALA A 143 4.49 17.10 5.93
N ALA A 144 4.56 15.76 6.01
CA ALA A 144 5.57 15.06 6.80
C ALA A 144 6.97 15.02 6.15
N GLY A 145 7.13 15.53 4.93
CA GLY A 145 8.36 15.39 4.13
C GLY A 145 8.71 13.94 3.82
N ALA A 146 7.71 13.03 3.89
CA ALA A 146 7.91 11.60 3.79
C ALA A 146 7.88 11.08 2.34
N CYS A 147 7.27 11.83 1.43
CA CYS A 147 7.34 11.64 -0.01
C CYS A 147 7.40 13.00 -0.69
N ARG A 148 8.17 13.10 -1.78
CA ARG A 148 8.08 14.24 -2.69
C ARG A 148 6.85 14.03 -3.57
N LEU A 149 5.80 14.81 -3.32
CA LEU A 149 4.74 14.97 -4.32
C LEU A 149 5.17 16.06 -5.32
N PRO A 150 4.81 15.96 -6.61
CA PRO A 150 4.95 17.04 -7.55
C PRO A 150 4.16 18.25 -7.07
N ASP A 151 4.65 19.43 -7.45
CA ASP A 151 3.90 20.66 -7.23
C ASP A 151 2.61 20.60 -8.07
N SER A 152 1.53 21.06 -7.44
CA SER A 152 0.15 20.97 -7.95
C SER A 152 -0.10 21.99 -9.05
#